data_AF-A0A6C0GC70-F1
#
_entry.id   AF-A0A6C0GC70-F1
#
_cell.length_a   1.000
_cell.length_b   1.000
_cell.length_c   1.000
_cell.angle_alpha   90.00
_cell.angle_beta   90.00
_cell.angle_gamma   90.00
#
_symmetry.space_group_name_H-M   'P 1'
#
loop_
_entity.id
_entity.type
_entity.pdbx_description
1 polymer ?
#
loop_
_entity_poly.entity_id
_entity_poly.type
_entity_poly.pdbx_seq_one_letter_code
_entity_poly.pdbx_strand_id
1 'polypeptide(L)'
;MTGTEILIYSLFACSIIVACLFFGFANDLNDPKFFRISLRIALLSFVIGVIIELTQVINSKPGISLIIMSIPIIYLGFFELLRRIFIAWKGIYPYAPSTADAMGAYPIGGIWTNYPKNRKTMWTDYLFNAALLIIPLVTIIGIIYLINHIS
;
A
#
# COMPACT_ATOMS: atom_id res chain seq x y z
N MET A 1 17.55 -20.95 -14.13
CA MET A 1 16.52 -19.90 -14.35
C MET A 1 16.68 -19.35 -15.74
N THR A 2 15.59 -19.22 -16.49
CA THR A 2 15.58 -18.57 -17.82
C THR A 2 15.58 -17.04 -17.67
N GLY A 3 15.95 -16.30 -18.73
CA GLY A 3 15.90 -14.83 -18.71
C GLY A 3 14.50 -14.28 -18.43
N THR A 4 13.46 -14.97 -18.90
CA THR A 4 12.05 -14.63 -18.66
C THR A 4 11.66 -14.75 -17.19
N GLU A 5 12.11 -15.80 -16.51
CA GLU A 5 11.86 -15.98 -15.06
C GLU A 5 12.51 -14.84 -14.24
N ILE A 6 13.75 -14.48 -14.55
CA ILE A 6 14.47 -13.40 -13.85
C ILE A 6 13.74 -12.06 -13.99
N LEU A 7 13.28 -11.73 -15.20
CA LEU A 7 12.52 -10.50 -15.47
C LEU A 7 11.25 -10.44 -14.63
N ILE A 8 10.53 -11.54 -14.55
CA ILE A 8 9.26 -11.64 -13.84
C ILE A 8 9.44 -11.54 -12.32
N TYR A 9 10.41 -12.26 -11.74
CA TYR A 9 10.70 -12.13 -10.31
C TYR A 9 11.13 -10.70 -9.95
N SER A 10 11.82 -10.04 -10.88
CA SER A 10 12.17 -8.63 -10.74
C SER A 10 10.92 -7.73 -10.75
N LEU A 11 9.92 -8.01 -11.61
CA LEU A 11 8.62 -7.30 -11.60
C LEU A 11 7.86 -7.51 -10.27
N PHE A 12 7.87 -8.72 -9.72
CA PHE A 12 7.27 -8.99 -8.41
C PHE A 12 7.96 -8.23 -7.29
N ALA A 13 9.30 -8.25 -7.26
CA ALA A 13 10.08 -7.47 -6.31
C ALA A 13 9.78 -5.97 -6.45
N CYS A 14 9.72 -5.45 -7.68
CA CYS A 14 9.34 -4.06 -7.94
C CYS A 14 7.95 -3.73 -7.40
N SER A 15 6.94 -4.59 -7.60
CA SER A 15 5.58 -4.38 -7.06
C SER A 15 5.59 -4.25 -5.54
N ILE A 16 6.30 -5.15 -4.85
CA ILE A 16 6.44 -5.13 -3.39
C ILE A 16 7.16 -3.85 -2.93
N ILE A 17 8.26 -3.48 -3.59
CA ILE A 17 9.01 -2.26 -3.28
C ILE A 17 8.11 -1.03 -3.44
N VAL A 18 7.35 -0.94 -4.53
CA VAL A 18 6.41 0.17 -4.77
C VAL A 18 5.37 0.26 -3.66
N ALA A 19 4.80 -0.87 -3.23
CA ALA A 19 3.87 -0.88 -2.11
C ALA A 19 4.51 -0.41 -0.79
N CYS A 20 5.74 -0.86 -0.52
CA CYS A 20 6.52 -0.40 0.65
C CYS A 20 6.80 1.11 0.59
N LEU A 21 7.09 1.66 -0.60
CA LEU A 21 7.25 3.11 -0.78
C LEU A 21 5.94 3.86 -0.52
N PHE A 22 4.80 3.35 -0.99
CA PHE A 22 3.50 3.96 -0.69
C PHE A 22 3.17 3.93 0.81
N PHE A 23 3.64 2.90 1.53
CA PHE A 23 3.56 2.86 2.98
C PHE A 23 4.48 3.89 3.65
N GLY A 24 5.75 3.96 3.24
CA GLY A 24 6.69 4.95 3.77
C GLY A 24 6.28 6.40 3.50
N PHE A 25 5.61 6.65 2.38
CA PHE A 25 5.11 7.96 1.95
C PHE A 25 3.58 8.09 2.11
N ALA A 26 3.00 7.43 3.12
CA ALA A 26 1.56 7.47 3.36
C ALA A 26 1.01 8.90 3.52
N ASN A 27 1.81 9.81 4.09
CA ASN A 27 1.40 11.21 4.22
C ASN A 27 1.42 11.96 2.88
N ASP A 28 2.32 11.62 1.96
CA ASP A 28 2.39 12.21 0.62
C ASP A 28 1.22 11.80 -0.27
N LEU A 29 0.60 10.64 0.00
CA LEU A 29 -0.64 10.21 -0.67
C LEU A 29 -1.82 11.17 -0.44
N ASN A 30 -1.71 12.11 0.48
CA ASN A 30 -2.67 13.19 0.66
C ASN A 30 -2.55 14.28 -0.41
N ASP A 31 -1.40 14.40 -1.08
CA ASP A 31 -1.23 15.30 -2.22
C ASP A 31 -1.93 14.70 -3.45
N PRO A 32 -2.91 15.39 -4.07
CA PRO A 32 -3.63 14.89 -5.24
C PRO A 32 -2.77 14.59 -6.47
N LYS A 33 -1.61 15.25 -6.63
CA LYS A 33 -0.65 14.98 -7.70
C LYS A 33 0.11 13.68 -7.40
N PHE A 34 0.62 13.54 -6.18
CA PHE A 34 1.34 12.33 -5.77
C PHE A 34 0.41 11.11 -5.82
N PHE A 35 -0.80 11.20 -5.26
CA PHE A 35 -1.80 10.14 -5.31
C PHE A 35 -2.14 9.69 -6.74
N ARG A 36 -2.32 10.62 -7.67
CA ARG A 36 -2.60 10.30 -9.09
C ARG A 36 -1.45 9.57 -9.77
N ILE A 37 -0.21 9.93 -9.46
CA ILE A 37 0.99 9.24 -9.98
C ILE A 37 1.05 7.82 -9.40
N SER A 38 0.91 7.69 -8.08
CA SER A 38 0.88 6.41 -7.38
C SER A 38 -0.21 5.48 -7.92
N LEU A 39 -1.41 6.01 -8.19
CA LEU A 39 -2.52 5.26 -8.78
C LEU A 39 -2.20 4.76 -10.19
N ARG A 40 -1.54 5.58 -11.03
CA ARG A 40 -1.11 5.15 -12.38
C ARG A 40 -0.09 4.02 -12.32
N ILE A 41 0.88 4.11 -11.40
CA ILE A 41 1.89 3.05 -11.19
C ILE A 41 1.21 1.76 -10.69
N ALA A 42 0.29 1.88 -9.74
CA ALA A 42 -0.47 0.75 -9.21
C ALA A 42 -1.34 0.07 -10.28
N LEU A 43 -2.02 0.85 -11.12
CA LEU A 43 -2.79 0.33 -12.26
C LEU A 43 -1.91 -0.35 -13.29
N LEU A 44 -0.74 0.22 -13.61
CA LEU A 44 0.22 -0.40 -14.52
C LEU A 44 0.70 -1.76 -13.98
N SER A 45 1.06 -1.81 -12.69
CA SER A 45 1.41 -3.05 -12.00
C SER A 45 0.29 -4.09 -12.12
N PHE A 46 -0.95 -3.70 -11.81
CA PHE A 46 -2.11 -4.58 -11.92
C PHE A 46 -2.30 -5.14 -13.34
N VAL A 47 -2.23 -4.29 -14.36
CA VAL A 47 -2.37 -4.69 -15.77
C VAL A 47 -1.27 -5.69 -16.17
N ILE A 48 -0.02 -5.47 -15.73
CA ILE A 48 1.07 -6.43 -15.96
C ILE A 48 0.73 -7.78 -15.30
N GLY A 49 0.20 -7.78 -14.08
CA GLY A 49 -0.25 -8.99 -13.40
C GLY A 49 -1.33 -9.76 -14.18
N VAL A 50 -2.32 -9.04 -14.73
CA VAL A 50 -3.36 -9.63 -15.59
C VAL A 50 -2.75 -10.25 -16.85
N ILE A 51 -1.82 -9.56 -17.51
CA ILE A 51 -1.16 -10.09 -18.73
C ILE A 51 -0.37 -11.36 -18.40
N ILE A 52 0.39 -11.36 -17.31
CA ILE A 52 1.15 -12.53 -16.85
C ILE A 52 0.21 -13.72 -16.60
N GLU A 53 -0.91 -13.48 -15.92
CA GLU A 53 -1.90 -14.51 -15.60
C GLU A 53 -2.58 -15.06 -16.87
N LEU A 54 -2.93 -14.21 -17.84
CA LEU A 54 -3.57 -14.65 -19.08
C LEU A 54 -2.62 -15.39 -20.01
N THR A 55 -1.36 -15.01 -20.04
CA THR A 55 -0.36 -15.61 -20.93
C THR A 55 0.28 -16.87 -20.35
N GLN A 56 0.08 -17.14 -19.05
CA GLN A 56 0.65 -18.29 -18.33
C GLN A 56 2.16 -18.42 -18.56
N VAL A 57 2.85 -17.28 -18.73
CA VAL A 57 4.31 -17.23 -18.96
C VAL A 57 5.09 -17.78 -17.75
N ILE A 58 4.45 -17.84 -16.59
CA ILE A 58 4.97 -18.44 -15.36
C ILE A 58 4.15 -19.69 -15.05
N ASN A 59 4.84 -20.79 -14.79
CA ASN A 59 4.27 -21.94 -14.06
C ASN A 59 4.12 -21.61 -12.56
N SER A 60 3.47 -20.50 -12.23
CA SER A 60 3.03 -20.19 -10.88
C SER A 60 1.65 -20.78 -10.66
N LYS A 61 1.27 -21.03 -9.39
CA LYS A 61 -0.13 -21.33 -9.11
C LYS A 61 -1.03 -20.18 -9.63
N PRO A 62 -2.16 -20.52 -10.29
CA PRO A 62 -3.08 -19.51 -10.78
C PRO A 62 -3.46 -18.49 -9.70
N GLY A 63 -3.48 -17.22 -10.08
CA GLY A 63 -3.89 -16.09 -9.25
C GLY A 63 -2.81 -15.52 -8.32
N ILE A 64 -1.70 -16.22 -8.04
CA ILE A 64 -0.63 -15.67 -7.18
C ILE A 64 0.01 -14.43 -7.83
N SER A 65 0.32 -14.53 -9.12
CA SER A 65 0.95 -13.45 -9.90
C SER A 65 0.05 -12.21 -9.93
N LEU A 66 -1.26 -12.41 -10.13
CA LEU A 66 -2.24 -11.35 -10.07
C LEU A 66 -2.30 -10.68 -8.68
N ILE A 67 -2.30 -11.45 -7.59
CA ILE A 67 -2.32 -10.89 -6.23
C ILE A 67 -1.08 -10.03 -5.95
N ILE A 68 0.12 -10.56 -6.22
CA ILE A 68 1.38 -9.84 -5.94
C ILE A 68 1.43 -8.51 -6.68
N MET A 69 0.98 -8.51 -7.94
CA MET A 69 0.94 -7.31 -8.76
C MET A 69 -0.19 -6.34 -8.38
N SER A 70 -1.20 -6.84 -7.64
CA SER A 70 -2.31 -6.05 -7.08
C SER A 70 -1.99 -5.38 -5.74
N ILE A 71 -0.89 -5.73 -5.07
CA ILE A 71 -0.56 -5.18 -3.73
C ILE A 71 -0.59 -3.64 -3.71
N PRO A 72 0.01 -2.90 -4.67
CA PRO A 72 -0.01 -1.44 -4.65
C PRO A 72 -1.43 -0.86 -4.78
N ILE A 73 -2.29 -1.43 -5.63
CA ILE A 73 -3.65 -0.92 -5.82
C ILE A 73 -4.56 -1.26 -4.64
N ILE A 74 -4.37 -2.45 -4.03
CA ILE A 74 -5.05 -2.84 -2.79
C ILE A 74 -4.68 -1.84 -1.68
N TYR A 75 -3.39 -1.53 -1.53
CA TYR A 75 -2.92 -0.56 -0.55
C TYR A 75 -3.54 0.82 -0.75
N LEU A 76 -3.51 1.36 -1.99
CA LEU A 76 -4.13 2.67 -2.29
C LEU A 76 -5.65 2.67 -2.08
N GLY A 77 -6.32 1.56 -2.39
CA GLY A 77 -7.75 1.38 -2.13
C GLY A 77 -8.07 1.47 -0.63
N PHE A 78 -7.32 0.76 0.20
CA PHE A 78 -7.47 0.82 1.65
C PHE A 78 -7.08 2.18 2.23
N PHE A 79 -6.05 2.83 1.70
CA PHE A 79 -5.69 4.18 2.09
C PHE A 79 -6.88 5.13 1.95
N GLU A 80 -7.47 5.18 0.75
CA GLU A 80 -8.60 6.08 0.49
C GLU A 80 -9.85 5.70 1.30
N LEU A 81 -10.12 4.40 1.47
CA LEU A 81 -11.24 3.90 2.27
C LEU A 81 -11.08 4.30 3.74
N LEU A 82 -9.95 3.96 4.36
CA LEU A 82 -9.68 4.25 5.76
C LEU A 82 -9.64 5.76 6.01
N ARG A 83 -9.07 6.53 5.08
CA ARG A 83 -9.06 7.99 5.16
C ARG A 83 -10.46 8.55 5.29
N ARG A 84 -11.39 8.11 4.43
CA ARG A 84 -12.80 8.51 4.48
C ARG A 84 -13.49 8.09 5.78
N ILE A 85 -13.25 6.86 6.23
CA ILE A 85 -13.83 6.34 7.49
C ILE A 85 -13.36 7.17 8.69
N PHE A 86 -12.06 7.46 8.79
CA PHE A 86 -11.50 8.22 9.89
C PHE A 86 -11.95 9.69 9.89
N ILE A 87 -12.06 10.31 8.70
CA ILE A 87 -12.64 11.65 8.55
C ILE A 87 -14.10 11.64 9.03
N ALA A 88 -14.90 10.66 8.60
CA ALA A 88 -16.30 10.55 9.02
C ALA A 88 -16.44 10.30 10.53
N TRP A 89 -15.50 9.56 11.13
CA TRP A 89 -15.55 9.21 12.56
C TRP A 89 -15.06 10.33 13.49
N LYS A 90 -13.97 11.03 13.13
CA LYS A 90 -13.33 12.03 14.02
C LYS A 90 -13.50 13.47 13.56
N GLY A 91 -13.98 13.70 12.33
CA GLY A 91 -14.08 15.03 11.73
C GLY A 91 -12.72 15.68 11.44
N ILE A 92 -11.62 14.95 11.62
CA ILE A 92 -10.25 15.43 11.44
C ILE A 92 -9.55 14.52 10.44
N TYR A 93 -8.70 15.14 9.63
CA TYR A 93 -7.89 14.45 8.65
C TYR A 93 -6.87 13.51 9.34
N PRO A 94 -6.84 12.21 9.01
CA PRO A 94 -5.88 11.28 9.59
C PRO A 94 -4.50 11.44 8.93
N TYR A 95 -3.45 11.29 9.72
CA TYR A 95 -2.06 11.29 9.25
C TYR A 95 -1.33 10.06 9.78
N ALA A 96 -0.26 9.64 9.11
CA ALA A 96 0.63 8.58 9.57
C ALA A 96 1.83 9.22 10.31
N PRO A 97 1.95 9.07 11.63
CA PRO A 97 3.09 9.63 12.35
C PRO A 97 4.37 8.83 12.05
N SER A 98 5.51 9.49 12.16
CA SER A 98 6.81 8.81 12.15
C SER A 98 6.95 7.92 13.39
N THR A 99 7.75 6.85 13.30
CA THR A 99 8.09 6.02 14.46
C THR A 99 8.85 6.79 15.54
N ALA A 100 9.51 7.88 15.17
CA ALA A 100 10.19 8.79 16.09
C ALA A 100 9.24 9.77 16.80
N ASP A 101 8.02 9.96 16.30
CA ASP A 101 7.07 10.89 16.89
C ASP A 101 6.48 10.30 18.17
N ALA A 102 6.42 11.10 19.24
CA ALA A 102 5.75 10.76 20.47
C ALA A 102 4.29 11.27 20.47
N MET A 103 3.38 10.51 21.07
CA MET A 103 2.00 10.93 21.23
C MET A 103 1.91 12.21 22.07
N GLY A 104 1.13 13.19 21.61
CA GLY A 104 0.94 14.47 22.28
C GLY A 104 2.09 15.48 22.07
N ALA A 105 3.19 15.07 21.44
CA ALA A 105 4.25 15.96 21.00
C ALA A 105 3.96 16.53 19.60
N TYR A 106 4.66 17.60 19.24
CA TYR A 106 4.74 18.01 17.84
C TYR A 106 5.61 17.00 17.08
N PRO A 107 5.29 16.73 15.81
CA PRO A 107 6.07 15.80 15.00
C PRO A 107 7.53 16.25 14.93
N ILE A 108 8.45 15.30 15.15
CA ILE A 108 9.87 15.46 14.93
C ILE A 108 10.04 15.45 13.42
N GLY A 109 9.89 16.62 12.80
CA GLY A 109 9.84 16.77 11.35
C GLY A 109 10.96 15.97 10.67
N GLY A 110 10.56 15.00 9.85
CA GLY A 110 11.47 14.30 8.94
C GLY A 110 11.54 15.03 7.61
N ILE A 111 12.60 14.78 6.85
CA ILE A 111 12.76 15.31 5.47
C ILE A 111 11.60 14.87 4.55
N TRP A 112 10.85 13.83 4.95
CA TRP A 112 9.87 13.12 4.13
C TRP A 112 8.47 13.01 4.74
N THR A 113 8.17 13.77 5.80
CA THR A 113 6.85 13.69 6.46
C THR A 113 6.02 14.93 6.16
N ASN A 114 4.99 14.82 5.30
CA ASN A 114 3.97 15.87 5.13
C ASN A 114 3.00 15.98 6.33
N TYR A 115 3.44 15.56 7.51
CA TYR A 115 2.67 15.72 8.73
C TYR A 115 2.66 17.22 9.12
N PRO A 116 1.49 17.82 9.42
CA PRO A 116 1.41 19.23 9.79
C PRO A 116 2.18 19.55 11.07
N LYS A 117 3.21 20.41 10.95
CA LYS A 117 4.10 20.81 12.06
C LYS A 117 3.40 21.51 13.23
N ASN A 118 2.25 22.11 12.97
CA ASN A 118 1.43 22.84 13.95
C ASN A 118 0.37 21.96 14.64
N ARG A 119 0.31 20.66 14.33
CA ARG A 119 -0.60 19.70 14.96
C ARG A 119 0.19 18.75 15.84
N LYS A 120 -0.33 18.45 17.02
CA LYS A 120 0.22 17.42 17.90
C LYS A 120 -0.17 16.03 17.39
N THR A 121 0.74 15.08 17.50
CA THR A 121 0.48 13.69 17.15
C THR A 121 -0.60 13.10 18.05
N MET A 122 -1.69 12.61 17.46
CA MET A 122 -2.82 12.06 18.18
C MET A 122 -2.79 10.53 18.18
N TRP A 123 -3.38 9.90 19.20
CA TRP A 123 -3.56 8.45 19.23
C TRP A 123 -4.31 7.90 18.00
N THR A 124 -5.24 8.70 17.45
CA THR A 124 -5.99 8.35 16.24
C THR A 124 -5.11 8.25 15.00
N ASP A 125 -3.99 8.98 14.96
CA ASP A 125 -3.03 8.92 13.86
C ASP A 125 -2.25 7.60 13.90
N TYR A 126 -1.87 7.13 15.09
CA TYR A 126 -1.29 5.80 15.25
C TYR A 126 -2.29 4.69 14.91
N LEU A 127 -3.56 4.85 15.31
CA LEU A 127 -4.61 3.89 14.94
C LEU A 127 -4.79 3.83 13.42
N PHE A 128 -4.82 4.99 12.74
CA PHE A 128 -4.90 5.05 11.30
C PHE A 128 -3.69 4.37 10.64
N ASN A 129 -2.48 4.68 11.08
CA ASN A 129 -1.26 4.09 10.54
C ASN A 129 -1.21 2.56 10.76
N ALA A 130 -1.61 2.09 11.94
CA ALA A 130 -1.71 0.67 12.24
C ALA A 130 -2.77 -0.02 11.36
N ALA A 131 -3.95 0.58 11.20
CA ALA A 131 -4.99 0.07 10.32
C ALA A 131 -4.53 0.00 8.87
N LEU A 132 -3.80 1.01 8.42
CA LEU A 132 -3.27 1.12 7.06
C LEU A 132 -2.20 0.07 6.75
N LEU A 133 -1.49 -0.44 7.77
CA LEU A 133 -0.57 -1.57 7.63
C LEU A 133 -1.29 -2.91 7.73
N ILE A 134 -2.08 -3.10 8.78
CA ILE A 134 -2.65 -4.39 9.17
C ILE A 134 -3.74 -4.84 8.19
N ILE A 135 -4.66 -3.95 7.83
CA ILE A 135 -5.84 -4.32 7.03
C ILE A 135 -5.44 -4.78 5.61
N PRO A 136 -4.59 -4.05 4.86
CA PRO A 136 -4.12 -4.53 3.57
C PRO A 136 -3.36 -5.85 3.67
N LEU A 137 -2.49 -5.99 4.69
CA LEU A 137 -1.69 -7.20 4.89
C LEU A 137 -2.58 -8.42 5.16
N VAL A 138 -3.53 -8.31 6.11
CA VAL A 138 -4.49 -9.38 6.41
C VAL A 138 -5.34 -9.71 5.19
N THR A 139 -5.73 -8.71 4.41
CA THR A 139 -6.50 -8.93 3.17
C THR A 139 -5.69 -9.73 2.16
N ILE A 140 -4.43 -9.36 1.91
CA ILE A 140 -3.55 -10.07 0.97
C ILE A 140 -3.33 -11.52 1.43
N ILE A 141 -3.00 -11.72 2.72
CA ILE A 141 -2.80 -13.07 3.28
C ILE A 141 -4.08 -13.89 3.17
N GLY A 142 -5.24 -13.30 3.49
CA GLY A 142 -6.53 -13.94 3.38
C GLY A 142 -6.86 -14.37 1.96
N ILE A 143 -6.62 -13.51 0.96
CA ILE A 143 -6.82 -13.85 -0.45
C ILE A 143 -5.88 -14.99 -0.86
N ILE A 144 -4.59 -14.93 -0.49
CA ILE A 144 -3.62 -16.00 -0.79
C ILE A 144 -4.06 -17.33 -0.16
N TYR A 145 -4.55 -17.30 1.08
CA TYR A 145 -5.06 -18.49 1.77
C TYR A 145 -6.26 -19.10 1.03
N LEU A 146 -7.21 -18.25 0.64
CA LEU A 146 -8.41 -18.66 -0.10
C LEU A 146 -8.06 -19.28 -1.46
N ILE A 147 -7.14 -18.66 -2.21
CA ILE A 147 -6.67 -19.25 -3.48
C ILE A 147 -6.12 -20.65 -3.20
N ASN A 148 -5.22 -20.81 -2.23
CA ASN A 148 -4.58 -22.10 -1.96
C ASN A 148 -5.52 -23.19 -1.42
N HIS A 149 -6.72 -22.86 -0.94
CA HIS A 149 -7.67 -23.83 -0.39
C HIS A 149 -8.91 -24.06 -1.28
N ILE A 150 -9.16 -23.18 -2.25
CA ILE A 150 -10.31 -23.27 -3.16
C ILE A 150 -9.87 -23.77 -4.55
N SER A 151 -8.60 -23.56 -4.96
CA SER A 151 -8.00 -24.10 -6.19
C SER A 151 -7.41 -25.50 -5.98
#